data_AF-A0A2K2D645-F1
#
_entry.id   AF-A0A2K2D645-F1
#
_cell.length_a   1.000
_cell.length_b   1.000
_cell.length_c   1.000
_cell.angle_alpha   90.00
_cell.angle_beta   90.00
_cell.angle_gamma   90.00
#
_symmetry.space_group_name_H-M   'P 1'
#
loop_
_entity.id
_entity.type
_entity.pdbx_description
1 polymer ?
#
loop_
_entity_poly.entity_id
_entity_poly.type
_entity_poly.pdbx_seq_one_letter_code
_entity_poly.pdbx_strand_id
1 'polypeptide(L)'
;MESLVEAMAAAYDELVDAAARGVREPGSAAALEELKRRVDAFRESCDRAEVLVQDAAASLGPVPPAAHGLDKLCRTVKAIERDLLQAAAGDEGDEIKDKKKVEITQEVIQGIEEKKDRLPSPPPPLPLPAPAPAEEEK
;
A
#
# COMPACT_ATOMS: atom_id res chain seq x y z
N MET A 1 0.06 -24.21 1.59
CA MET A 1 1.16 -23.33 2.01
C MET A 1 0.49 -22.25 2.82
N GLU A 2 0.59 -22.30 4.14
CA GLU A 2 0.03 -21.25 5.00
C GLU A 2 0.79 -19.95 4.73
N SER A 3 0.08 -18.82 4.71
CA SER A 3 0.70 -17.51 4.54
C SER A 3 1.59 -17.22 5.75
N LEU A 4 2.77 -16.61 5.54
CA LEU A 4 3.63 -16.16 6.63
C LEU A 4 2.86 -15.33 7.67
N VAL A 5 1.93 -14.50 7.20
CA VAL A 5 1.09 -13.66 8.04
C VAL A 5 0.14 -14.49 8.89
N GLU A 6 -0.41 -15.58 8.35
CA GLU A 6 -1.26 -16.52 9.10
C GLU A 6 -0.44 -17.27 10.16
N ALA A 7 0.77 -17.71 9.82
CA ALA A 7 1.67 -18.37 10.76
C ALA A 7 2.09 -17.44 11.91
N MET A 8 2.36 -16.17 11.62
CA MET A 8 2.65 -15.15 12.65
C MET A 8 1.44 -14.87 13.54
N ALA A 9 0.24 -14.78 12.96
CA ALA A 9 -0.99 -14.59 13.72
C ALA A 9 -1.24 -15.76 14.67
N ALA A 10 -1.09 -17.00 14.17
CA ALA A 10 -1.19 -18.20 15.00
C ALA A 10 -0.16 -18.21 16.15
N ALA A 11 1.11 -17.90 15.86
CA ALA A 11 2.15 -17.82 16.90
C ALA A 11 1.87 -16.75 17.95
N TYR A 12 1.27 -15.62 17.56
CA TYR A 12 0.84 -14.58 18.48
C TYR A 12 -0.32 -15.05 19.37
N ASP A 13 -1.34 -15.68 18.80
CA ASP A 13 -2.49 -16.20 19.54
C ASP A 13 -2.04 -17.24 20.59
N GLU A 14 -1.14 -18.16 20.19
CA GLU A 14 -0.56 -19.14 21.10
C GLU A 14 0.26 -18.52 22.24
N LEU A 15 0.97 -17.41 21.95
CA LEU A 15 1.68 -16.63 22.97
C LEU A 15 0.72 -15.97 23.96
N VAL A 16 -0.38 -15.38 23.46
CA VAL A 16 -1.42 -14.78 24.29
C VAL A 16 -2.07 -15.84 25.18
N ASP A 17 -2.36 -17.02 24.65
CA ASP A 17 -2.91 -18.14 25.41
C ASP A 17 -1.95 -18.63 26.50
N ALA A 18 -0.66 -18.75 26.20
CA ALA A 18 0.35 -19.12 27.19
C ALA A 18 0.48 -18.04 28.29
N ALA A 19 0.42 -16.76 27.93
CA ALA A 19 0.42 -15.67 28.91
C ALA A 19 -0.84 -15.73 29.81
N ALA A 20 -2.02 -15.97 29.23
CA ALA A 20 -3.26 -16.13 29.96
C ALA A 20 -3.23 -17.36 30.90
N ARG A 21 -2.51 -18.43 30.53
CA ARG A 21 -2.26 -19.58 31.43
C ARG A 21 -1.31 -19.21 32.56
N GLY A 22 -0.23 -18.48 32.27
CA GLY A 22 0.70 -17.98 33.30
C GLY A 22 0.03 -17.10 34.35
N VAL A 23 -0.95 -16.28 33.96
CA VAL A 23 -1.75 -15.47 34.90
C VAL A 23 -2.69 -16.34 35.75
N ARG A 24 -3.29 -17.39 35.15
CA ARG A 24 -4.17 -18.34 35.86
C ARG A 24 -3.41 -19.28 36.80
N GLU A 25 -2.14 -19.56 36.50
CA GLU A 25 -1.28 -20.48 37.26
C GLU A 25 -0.02 -19.76 37.78
N PRO A 26 -0.17 -18.76 38.67
CA PRO A 26 0.96 -18.00 39.18
C PRO A 26 1.91 -18.92 39.97
N GLY A 27 3.19 -18.89 39.62
CA GLY A 27 4.23 -19.73 40.24
C GLY A 27 4.39 -21.13 39.63
N SER A 28 3.59 -21.49 38.63
CA SER A 28 3.80 -22.72 37.86
C SER A 28 5.05 -22.60 36.98
N ALA A 29 6.10 -23.35 37.32
CA ALA A 29 7.31 -23.42 36.51
C ALA A 29 7.01 -23.91 35.08
N ALA A 30 6.07 -24.84 34.92
CA ALA A 30 5.65 -25.34 33.62
C ALA A 30 4.98 -24.25 32.77
N ALA A 31 4.10 -23.43 33.36
CA ALA A 31 3.47 -22.32 32.65
C ALA A 31 4.49 -21.24 32.24
N LEU A 32 5.49 -20.99 33.09
CA LEU A 32 6.57 -20.04 32.81
C LEU A 32 7.51 -20.53 31.70
N GLU A 33 7.87 -21.82 31.68
CA GLU A 33 8.67 -22.43 30.61
C GLU A 33 7.89 -22.51 29.28
N GLU A 34 6.59 -22.79 29.32
CA GLU A 34 5.73 -22.72 28.12
C GLU A 34 5.68 -21.29 27.58
N LEU A 35 5.47 -20.29 28.44
CA LEU A 35 5.46 -18.88 28.04
C LEU A 35 6.77 -18.47 27.36
N LYS A 36 7.92 -18.82 27.97
CA LYS A 36 9.23 -18.57 27.35
C LYS A 36 9.34 -19.20 25.96
N ARG A 37 8.98 -20.48 25.84
CA ARG A 37 9.01 -21.18 24.56
C ARG A 37 8.16 -20.50 23.49
N ARG A 38 6.97 -20.02 23.85
CA ARG A 38 6.08 -19.28 22.92
C ARG A 38 6.63 -17.91 22.55
N VAL A 39 7.27 -17.20 23.49
CA VAL A 39 7.96 -15.94 23.19
C VAL A 39 9.08 -16.18 22.18
N ASP A 40 9.90 -17.20 22.39
CA ASP A 40 11.01 -17.52 21.48
C ASP A 40 10.50 -17.91 20.08
N ALA A 41 9.45 -18.74 20.01
CA ALA A 41 8.83 -19.10 18.74
C ALA A 41 8.23 -17.90 17.99
N PHE A 42 7.59 -16.97 18.71
CA PHE A 42 7.06 -15.74 18.11
C PHE A 42 8.20 -14.85 17.58
N ARG A 43 9.29 -14.69 18.33
CA ARG A 43 10.47 -13.93 17.88
C ARG A 43 11.09 -14.52 16.62
N GLU A 44 11.27 -15.84 16.58
CA GLU A 44 11.76 -16.52 15.38
C GLU A 44 10.86 -16.27 14.16
N SER A 45 9.53 -16.20 14.37
CA SER A 45 8.60 -15.86 13.30
C SER A 45 8.76 -14.43 12.80
N CYS A 46 9.00 -13.48 13.71
CA CYS A 46 9.30 -12.09 13.35
C CYS A 46 10.63 -11.98 12.59
N ASP A 47 11.68 -12.68 13.03
CA ASP A 47 12.98 -12.67 12.37
C ASP A 47 12.87 -13.22 10.93
N ARG A 48 12.12 -14.30 10.72
CA ARG A 48 11.82 -14.82 9.37
C ARG A 48 11.09 -13.80 8.50
N ALA A 49 10.13 -13.06 9.07
CA ALA A 49 9.42 -12.03 8.35
C ALA A 49 10.33 -10.85 7.99
N GLU A 50 11.24 -10.46 8.88
CA GLU A 50 12.24 -9.43 8.60
C GLU A 50 13.16 -9.83 7.44
N VAL A 51 13.67 -11.08 7.44
CA VAL A 51 14.48 -11.60 6.33
C VAL A 51 13.72 -11.54 5.01
N LEU A 52 12.46 -11.95 4.99
CA LEU A 52 11.64 -11.90 3.77
C LEU A 52 11.38 -10.46 3.28
N VAL A 53 11.20 -9.51 4.19
CA VAL A 53 11.08 -8.08 3.84
C VAL A 53 12.40 -7.54 3.30
N GLN A 54 13.54 -7.90 3.90
CA GLN A 54 14.86 -7.49 3.44
C GLN A 54 15.17 -8.08 2.06
N ASP A 55 14.87 -9.36 1.83
CA ASP A 55 15.03 -10.04 0.54
C ASP A 55 14.12 -9.42 -0.52
N ALA A 56 12.86 -9.14 -0.18
CA ALA A 56 11.94 -8.43 -1.08
C ALA A 56 12.47 -7.03 -1.41
N ALA A 57 12.94 -6.27 -0.42
CA ALA A 57 13.51 -4.94 -0.62
C ALA A 57 14.79 -4.99 -1.49
N ALA A 58 15.66 -5.98 -1.29
CA ALA A 58 16.84 -6.21 -2.11
C ALA A 58 16.47 -6.58 -3.56
N SER A 59 15.39 -7.38 -3.74
CA SER A 59 14.89 -7.77 -5.07
C SER A 59 14.31 -6.61 -5.87
N LEU A 60 13.78 -5.58 -5.19
CA LEU A 60 13.32 -4.35 -5.82
C LEU A 60 14.48 -3.48 -6.33
N GLY A 61 15.72 -3.83 -5.97
CA GLY A 61 16.95 -3.12 -6.36
C GLY A 61 17.07 -1.74 -5.71
N PRO A 62 18.22 -1.05 -5.86
CA PRO A 62 18.28 0.37 -5.59
C PRO A 62 17.29 1.06 -6.51
N VAL A 63 16.25 1.70 -5.95
CA VAL A 63 15.45 2.66 -6.71
C VAL A 63 16.46 3.66 -7.27
N PRO A 64 16.65 3.74 -8.62
CA PRO A 64 17.57 4.70 -9.18
C PRO A 64 17.15 6.04 -8.63
N PRO A 65 18.08 6.88 -8.14
CA PRO A 65 17.71 8.15 -7.57
C PRO A 65 16.91 8.87 -8.66
N ALA A 66 15.62 9.08 -8.41
CA ALA A 66 14.78 9.96 -9.21
C ALA A 66 15.25 11.43 -9.07
N ALA A 67 16.55 11.65 -8.78
CA ALA A 67 17.20 12.91 -8.55
C ALA A 67 17.04 13.85 -9.75
N HIS A 68 17.03 13.32 -10.98
CA HIS A 68 16.78 14.18 -12.14
C HIS A 68 15.32 14.63 -12.27
N GLY A 69 14.35 13.85 -11.78
CA GLY A 69 12.93 14.22 -11.79
C GLY A 69 12.56 15.18 -10.65
N LEU A 70 13.03 14.88 -9.44
CA LEU A 70 12.78 15.68 -8.24
C LEU A 70 13.49 17.04 -8.28
N ASP A 71 14.75 17.11 -8.72
CA ASP A 71 15.45 18.40 -8.84
C ASP A 71 14.84 19.29 -9.93
N LYS A 72 14.32 18.67 -11.00
CA LYS A 72 13.63 19.38 -12.07
C LYS A 72 12.25 19.84 -11.63
N LEU A 73 11.52 19.02 -10.88
CA LEU A 73 10.24 19.38 -10.28
C LEU A 73 10.41 20.51 -9.27
N CYS A 74 11.40 20.41 -8.38
CA CYS A 74 11.72 21.44 -7.39
C CYS A 74 12.12 22.77 -8.04
N ARG A 75 12.92 22.73 -9.12
CA ARG A 75 13.21 23.93 -9.92
C ARG A 75 11.98 24.52 -10.59
N THR A 76 11.08 23.66 -11.10
CA THR A 76 9.84 24.10 -11.75
C THR A 76 8.89 24.76 -10.76
N VAL A 77 8.71 24.17 -9.58
CA VAL A 77 7.89 24.75 -8.50
C VAL A 77 8.44 26.11 -8.07
N LYS A 78 9.75 26.23 -7.85
CA LYS A 78 10.39 27.51 -7.51
C LYS A 78 10.29 28.56 -8.61
N ALA A 79 10.24 28.15 -9.88
CA ALA A 79 10.00 29.06 -11.00
C ALA A 79 8.56 29.57 -10.99
N ILE A 80 7.58 28.69 -10.79
CA ILE A 80 6.16 29.05 -10.68
C ILE A 80 5.92 30.00 -9.49
N GLU A 81 6.52 29.72 -8.32
CA GLU A 81 6.43 30.60 -7.16
C GLU A 81 6.98 32.00 -7.45
N ARG A 82 8.12 32.09 -8.14
CA ARG A 82 8.72 33.37 -8.56
C ARG A 82 7.83 34.10 -9.56
N ASP A 83 7.29 33.41 -10.54
CA ASP A 83 6.41 34.00 -11.56
C ASP A 83 5.12 34.52 -10.92
N LEU A 84 4.57 33.81 -9.92
CA LEU A 84 3.42 34.26 -9.14
C LEU A 84 3.75 35.48 -8.27
N LEU A 85 4.91 35.50 -7.62
CA LEU A 85 5.40 36.65 -6.85
C LEU A 85 5.65 37.87 -7.74
N GLN A 86 6.21 37.66 -8.94
CA GLN A 86 6.41 38.73 -9.93
C GLN A 86 5.10 39.21 -10.55
N ALA A 87 4.14 38.31 -10.81
CA ALA A 87 2.80 38.67 -11.26
C ALA A 87 2.00 39.42 -10.19
N ALA A 88 2.25 39.15 -8.89
CA ALA A 88 1.64 39.87 -7.78
C ALA A 88 2.33 41.23 -7.51
N ALA A 89 3.61 41.38 -7.89
CA ALA A 89 4.37 42.63 -7.74
C ALA A 89 4.27 43.56 -8.96
N GLY A 90 3.68 43.10 -10.07
CA GLY A 90 3.47 43.84 -11.30
C GLY A 90 2.00 44.18 -11.53
N ASP A 91 1.39 44.93 -10.61
CA ASP A 91 0.18 45.71 -10.87
C ASP A 91 0.58 47.18 -11.07
N GLU A 92 1.23 47.45 -12.20
CA GLU A 92 1.11 48.74 -12.88
C GLU A 92 0.95 48.45 -14.37
N GLY A 93 -0.31 48.45 -14.82
CA GLY A 93 -0.68 48.66 -16.22
C GLY A 93 -0.50 47.47 -17.16
N ASP A 94 -1.60 46.84 -17.54
CA ASP A 94 -2.31 47.17 -18.80
C ASP A 94 -3.18 45.97 -19.22
N GLU A 95 -4.32 46.30 -19.82
CA GLU A 95 -5.39 45.42 -20.25
C GLU A 95 -4.92 44.23 -21.11
N ILE A 96 -5.79 43.20 -21.22
CA ILE A 96 -5.71 42.01 -22.09
C ILE A 96 -5.23 40.72 -21.40
N LYS A 97 -5.98 40.19 -20.41
CA LYS A 97 -5.85 38.77 -19.97
C LYS A 97 -7.14 38.01 -19.64
N ASP A 98 -8.32 38.45 -20.09
CA ASP A 98 -9.56 37.70 -19.79
C ASP A 98 -9.94 36.60 -20.81
N LYS A 99 -9.37 36.57 -22.01
CA LYS A 99 -9.77 35.58 -23.03
C LYS A 99 -9.04 34.23 -22.95
N LYS A 100 -7.78 34.22 -22.52
CA LYS A 100 -6.95 33.01 -22.56
C LYS A 100 -7.15 32.06 -21.37
N LYS A 101 -7.69 32.57 -20.25
CA LYS A 101 -7.93 31.80 -19.01
C LYS A 101 -9.16 30.89 -19.11
N VAL A 102 -10.16 31.30 -19.89
CA VAL A 102 -11.40 30.54 -20.10
C VAL A 102 -11.16 29.33 -21.03
N GLU A 103 -10.38 29.51 -22.09
CA GLU A 103 -10.07 28.44 -23.07
C GLU A 103 -9.31 27.26 -22.44
N ILE A 104 -8.30 27.54 -21.62
CA ILE A 104 -7.49 26.50 -20.95
C ILE A 104 -8.33 25.69 -19.98
N THR A 105 -9.35 26.30 -19.36
CA THR A 105 -10.20 25.61 -18.38
C THR A 105 -11.20 24.67 -19.06
N GLN A 106 -11.71 25.02 -20.25
CA GLN A 106 -12.60 24.15 -21.02
C GLN A 106 -11.87 22.92 -21.58
N GLU A 107 -10.66 23.09 -22.12
CA GLU A 107 -9.90 21.99 -22.71
C GLU A 107 -9.54 20.91 -21.67
N VAL A 108 -9.25 21.34 -20.43
CA VAL A 108 -8.96 20.43 -19.31
C VAL A 108 -10.19 19.67 -18.84
N ILE A 109 -11.36 20.31 -18.80
CA ILE A 109 -12.61 19.65 -18.38
C ILE A 109 -13.03 18.58 -19.41
N GLN A 110 -12.95 18.91 -20.70
CA GLN A 110 -13.32 17.99 -21.77
C GLN A 110 -12.40 16.75 -21.85
N GLY A 111 -11.10 16.94 -21.60
CA GLY A 111 -10.12 15.84 -21.56
C GLY A 111 -10.29 14.89 -20.36
N ILE A 112 -10.98 15.31 -19.30
CA ILE A 112 -11.29 14.47 -18.13
C ILE A 112 -12.55 13.61 -18.38
N GLU A 113 -13.56 14.16 -19.06
CA GLU A 113 -14.78 13.41 -19.40
C GLU A 113 -14.52 12.29 -20.41
N GLU A 114 -13.70 12.52 -21.43
CA GLU A 114 -13.38 11.50 -22.45
C GLU A 114 -12.63 10.28 -21.89
N LYS A 115 -11.91 10.44 -20.78
CA LYS A 115 -11.19 9.34 -20.11
C LYS A 115 -12.08 8.47 -19.21
N LYS A 116 -13.27 8.95 -18.83
CA LYS A 116 -14.22 8.18 -18.02
C LYS A 116 -14.96 7.12 -18.85
N ASP A 117 -15.20 7.40 -20.13
CA ASP A 117 -15.85 6.48 -21.08
C ASP A 117 -14.91 5.39 -21.65
N ARG A 118 -13.60 5.45 -21.34
CA ARG A 118 -12.60 4.47 -21.80
C ARG A 118 -12.23 3.39 -20.77
N LEU A 119 -12.97 3.27 -19.68
CA LEU A 119 -12.83 2.09 -18.81
C LEU A 119 -13.46 0.89 -19.52
N PRO A 120 -12.70 -0.18 -19.82
CA PRO A 120 -13.29 -1.39 -20.38
C PRO A 120 -14.28 -1.97 -19.37
N SER A 121 -15.49 -2.29 -19.84
CA SER A 121 -16.50 -2.99 -19.06
C SER A 121 -15.89 -4.22 -18.38
N PRO A 122 -16.28 -4.55 -17.13
CA PRO A 122 -15.80 -5.74 -16.47
C PRO A 122 -16.10 -6.98 -17.32
N PRO A 123 -15.17 -7.94 -17.41
CA PRO A 123 -15.41 -9.17 -18.17
C PRO A 123 -16.62 -9.91 -17.58
N PRO A 124 -17.44 -10.57 -18.41
CA PRO A 124 -18.59 -11.33 -17.92
C PRO A 124 -18.12 -12.44 -16.96
N PRO A 125 -18.90 -12.76 -15.92
CA PRO A 125 -18.55 -13.82 -14.99
C PRO A 125 -18.43 -15.15 -15.73
N LEU A 126 -17.37 -15.90 -15.41
CA LEU A 126 -17.14 -17.23 -15.98
C LEU A 126 -18.33 -18.16 -15.64
N PRO A 127 -18.77 -19.01 -16.58
CA PRO A 127 -19.83 -19.98 -16.30
C PRO A 127 -19.39 -20.94 -15.20
N LEU A 128 -20.25 -21.11 -14.19
CA LEU A 128 -20.04 -22.05 -13.09
C LEU A 128 -19.82 -23.47 -13.62
N PRO A 129 -18.87 -24.24 -13.07
CA PRO A 129 -18.71 -25.64 -13.42
C PRO A 129 -19.99 -26.41 -13.08
N ALA A 130 -20.46 -27.24 -14.02
CA ALA A 130 -21.63 -28.08 -13.84
C ALA A 130 -21.44 -29.03 -12.63
N PRO A 131 -22.50 -29.30 -11.86
CA PRO A 131 -22.43 -30.27 -10.77
C PRO A 131 -22.08 -31.65 -11.34
N ALA A 132 -21.04 -32.28 -10.79
CA ALA A 132 -20.70 -33.65 -11.11
C ALA A 132 -21.89 -34.58 -10.79
N PRO A 133 -22.22 -35.55 -11.65
CA PRO A 133 -23.27 -36.51 -11.37
C PRO A 133 -22.91 -37.33 -10.14
N ALA A 134 -23.89 -37.50 -9.25
CA ALA A 134 -23.83 -38.45 -8.15
C ALA A 134 -23.69 -39.85 -8.73
N GLU A 135 -22.54 -40.49 -8.53
CA GLU A 135 -22.44 -41.93 -8.70
C GLU A 135 -22.90 -42.61 -7.41
N GLU A 136 -24.18 -42.93 -7.50
CA GLU A 136 -24.96 -44.00 -6.88
C GLU A 136 -24.14 -45.16 -6.30
N GLU A 137 -24.38 -45.38 -5.01
CA GLU A 137 -24.31 -46.62 -4.25
C GLU A 137 -24.49 -47.91 -5.07
N LYS A 138 -23.47 -48.79 -5.08
CA LYS A 138 -23.65 -50.24 -4.82
C LYS A 138 -22.37 -50.98 -4.47
#